data_AF-A0A1P8X3R2-F1
#
_entry.id   AF-A0A1P8X3R2-F1
#
_cell.length_a   1.000
_cell.length_b   1.000
_cell.length_c   1.000
_cell.angle_alpha   90.00
_cell.angle_beta   90.00
_cell.angle_gamma   90.00
#
_symmetry.space_group_name_H-M   'P 1'
#
loop_
_entity.id
_entity.type
_entity.pdbx_description
1 polymer ?
#
loop_
_entity_poly.entity_id
_entity_poly.type
_entity_poly.pdbx_seq_one_letter_code
_entity_poly.pdbx_strand_id
1 'polypeptide(L)'
;MRSTMIRNLGIGALALSVVALGGCKTMGKKDDPGSNLPVADASAQLFDARGADRGRVDVYRDTDGLRLELVARGFAAGTYGMHVHAVGKCDAPKYTTAGPHWNPTNVQHGRDNPMGAHHGDMPNLVIEPDTIGRATLRLVGSRLSGDGALLDADGAAFVIHAKADDYKTDPSGNSGDRIVCGVITARAG
;
A
#
# COMPACT_ATOMS: atom_id res chain seq x y z
N MET A 1 -75.94 -5.59 22.64
CA MET A 1 -76.63 -5.51 23.96
C MET A 1 -75.61 -5.77 25.06
N ARG A 2 -75.40 -4.75 25.90
CA ARG A 2 -75.08 -4.75 27.35
C ARG A 2 -73.97 -5.64 27.92
N SER A 3 -72.98 -4.92 28.48
CA SER A 3 -72.36 -5.09 29.82
C SER A 3 -71.47 -6.32 30.04
N THR A 4 -70.29 -6.22 30.66
CA THR A 4 -70.02 -5.61 31.97
C THR A 4 -68.51 -5.41 32.17
N MET A 5 -68.10 -4.23 32.65
CA MET A 5 -66.78 -3.96 33.25
C MET A 5 -66.66 -4.67 34.61
N ILE A 6 -65.51 -5.25 34.95
CA ILE A 6 -64.96 -5.20 36.33
C ILE A 6 -63.43 -5.11 36.27
N ARG A 7 -62.89 -4.13 37.01
CA ARG A 7 -61.48 -3.80 37.25
C ARG A 7 -60.83 -4.89 38.11
N ASN A 8 -59.55 -5.19 37.90
CA ASN A 8 -58.69 -5.66 38.99
C ASN A 8 -57.31 -5.01 38.91
N LEU A 9 -57.00 -4.31 40.01
CA LEU A 9 -55.70 -3.74 40.36
C LEU A 9 -54.82 -4.89 40.87
N GLY A 10 -53.64 -5.08 40.27
CA GLY A 10 -52.65 -6.05 40.71
C GLY A 10 -51.26 -5.43 40.67
N ILE A 11 -50.83 -4.92 41.83
CA ILE A 11 -49.48 -4.47 42.15
C ILE A 11 -48.57 -5.70 42.18
N GLY A 12 -47.37 -5.65 41.56
CA GLY A 12 -46.38 -6.68 41.83
C GLY A 12 -45.13 -6.69 40.94
N ALA A 13 -43.99 -6.43 41.57
CA ALA A 13 -42.63 -6.78 41.16
C ALA A 13 -41.98 -5.98 40.02
N LEU A 14 -41.29 -4.91 40.44
CA LEU A 14 -40.15 -4.31 39.77
C LEU A 14 -39.01 -5.35 39.66
N ALA A 15 -38.85 -5.99 38.51
CA ALA A 15 -37.69 -6.81 38.21
C ALA A 15 -36.56 -5.91 37.67
N LEU A 16 -35.56 -5.68 38.53
CA LEU A 16 -34.34 -4.93 38.22
C LEU A 16 -33.44 -5.82 37.34
N SER A 17 -33.66 -5.80 36.03
CA SER A 17 -32.78 -6.47 35.07
C SER A 17 -31.48 -5.69 34.91
N VAL A 18 -30.47 -6.06 35.69
CA VAL A 18 -29.07 -5.65 35.49
C VAL A 18 -28.59 -6.28 34.19
N VAL A 19 -28.71 -5.57 33.08
CA VAL A 19 -28.05 -5.95 31.83
C VAL A 19 -26.57 -5.61 32.00
N ALA A 20 -25.76 -6.66 32.18
CA ALA A 20 -24.32 -6.58 32.26
C ALA A 20 -23.75 -5.88 31.01
N LEU A 21 -23.02 -4.79 31.23
CA LEU A 21 -22.15 -4.16 30.24
C LEU A 21 -21.04 -5.17 29.89
N GLY A 22 -21.27 -5.96 28.83
CA GLY A 22 -20.23 -6.78 28.21
C GLY A 22 -19.15 -5.87 27.64
N GLY A 23 -17.99 -5.87 28.28
CA GLY A 23 -16.84 -5.07 27.87
C GLY A 23 -16.39 -5.38 26.45
N CYS A 24 -16.14 -4.33 25.66
CA CYS A 24 -15.36 -4.41 24.43
C CYS A 24 -13.96 -4.94 24.77
N LYS A 25 -13.75 -6.24 24.61
CA LYS A 25 -12.40 -6.78 24.46
C LYS A 25 -11.88 -6.33 23.11
N THR A 26 -11.04 -5.30 23.14
CA THR A 26 -10.05 -5.06 22.09
C THR A 26 -9.38 -6.40 21.76
N MET A 27 -9.63 -6.91 20.55
CA MET A 27 -8.91 -8.06 20.04
C MET A 27 -7.49 -7.58 19.78
N GLY A 28 -6.61 -7.76 20.77
CA GLY A 28 -5.18 -7.72 20.58
C GLY A 28 -4.84 -8.58 19.37
N LYS A 29 -4.22 -7.94 18.38
CA LYS A 29 -3.65 -8.56 17.20
C LYS A 29 -2.84 -9.76 17.69
N LYS A 30 -3.36 -10.97 17.44
CA LYS A 30 -2.62 -12.20 17.71
C LYS A 30 -1.46 -12.19 16.71
N ASP A 31 -0.25 -12.07 17.24
CA ASP A 31 0.95 -12.35 16.49
C ASP A 31 0.83 -13.78 15.95
N ASP A 32 0.78 -13.88 14.62
CA ASP A 32 0.72 -15.15 13.89
C ASP A 32 2.06 -15.88 14.11
N PRO A 33 2.08 -17.06 14.76
CA PRO A 33 3.31 -17.78 15.09
C PRO A 33 3.95 -18.48 13.88
N GLY A 34 3.62 -18.08 12.65
CA GLY A 34 3.99 -18.78 11.41
C GLY A 34 4.89 -18.03 10.42
N SER A 35 5.21 -16.75 10.60
CA SER A 35 6.11 -16.04 9.68
C SER A 35 7.40 -15.60 10.37
N ASN A 36 8.47 -16.36 10.22
CA ASN A 36 9.86 -15.94 10.55
C ASN A 36 10.38 -14.83 9.60
N LEU A 37 9.50 -14.05 8.98
CA LEU A 37 9.90 -12.91 8.18
C LEU A 37 10.17 -11.74 9.13
N PRO A 38 11.28 -11.00 8.94
CA PRO A 38 11.52 -9.81 9.73
C PRO A 38 10.34 -8.84 9.60
N VAL A 39 10.13 -8.03 10.62
CA VAL A 39 9.14 -6.95 10.54
C VAL A 39 9.66 -5.91 9.54
N ALA A 40 8.81 -5.50 8.59
CA ALA A 40 9.18 -4.47 7.61
C ALA A 40 9.46 -3.11 8.28
N ASP A 41 10.51 -2.42 7.82
CA ASP A 41 10.89 -1.09 8.30
C ASP A 41 9.94 0.01 7.82
N ALA A 42 9.36 -0.17 6.63
CA ALA A 42 8.32 0.69 6.07
C ALA A 42 7.34 -0.13 5.23
N SER A 43 6.19 0.44 4.92
CA SER A 43 5.22 -0.19 4.02
C SER A 43 4.33 0.82 3.32
N ALA A 44 3.76 0.42 2.19
CA ALA A 44 2.67 1.14 1.54
C ALA A 44 1.52 0.19 1.23
N GLN A 45 0.32 0.54 1.67
CA GLN A 45 -0.92 -0.09 1.20
C GLN A 45 -1.29 0.53 -0.14
N LEU A 46 -1.63 -0.31 -1.12
CA LEU A 46 -1.84 0.10 -2.50
C LEU A 46 -3.34 0.16 -2.82
N PHE A 47 -3.79 1.25 -3.44
CA PHE A 47 -5.19 1.45 -3.82
C PHE A 47 -5.35 1.89 -5.29
N ASP A 48 -6.40 1.40 -5.95
CA ASP A 48 -6.83 1.94 -7.26
C ASP A 48 -7.65 3.23 -7.10
N ALA A 49 -7.92 3.93 -8.21
CA ALA A 49 -8.62 5.21 -8.20
C ALA A 49 -10.05 5.16 -7.61
N ARG A 50 -10.62 3.96 -7.40
CA ARG A 50 -11.93 3.75 -6.75
C ARG A 50 -11.78 3.45 -5.25
N GLY A 51 -10.56 3.50 -4.72
CA GLY A 51 -10.24 3.12 -3.35
C GLY A 51 -10.23 1.60 -3.11
N ALA A 52 -10.27 0.78 -4.17
CA ALA A 52 -10.19 -0.66 -4.00
C ALA A 52 -8.76 -1.06 -3.58
N ASP A 53 -8.66 -1.95 -2.61
CA ASP A 53 -7.38 -2.48 -2.15
C ASP A 53 -6.73 -3.36 -3.22
N ARG A 54 -5.51 -2.98 -3.63
CA ARG A 54 -4.73 -3.62 -4.69
C ARG A 54 -3.48 -4.30 -4.23
N GLY A 55 -3.20 -4.35 -2.94
CA GLY A 55 -1.95 -4.93 -2.49
C GLY A 55 -1.22 -4.13 -1.45
N ARG A 56 0.00 -4.56 -1.19
CA ARG A 56 0.93 -3.85 -0.33
C ARG A 56 2.35 -4.10 -0.78
N VAL A 57 3.20 -3.12 -0.53
CA VAL A 57 4.65 -3.27 -0.62
C VAL A 57 5.25 -3.09 0.77
N ASP A 58 6.10 -4.03 1.16
CA ASP A 58 6.91 -3.95 2.37
C ASP A 58 8.33 -3.58 2.01
N VAL A 59 8.93 -2.69 2.79
CA VAL A 59 10.30 -2.22 2.58
C VAL A 59 11.14 -2.66 3.78
N TYR A 60 12.27 -3.28 3.46
CA TYR A 60 13.26 -3.75 4.43
C TYR A 60 14.58 -3.05 4.14
N ARG A 61 15.24 -2.56 5.19
CA ARG A 61 16.67 -2.23 5.11
C ARG A 61 17.44 -3.52 4.84
N ASP A 62 18.35 -3.48 3.88
CA ASP A 62 19.22 -4.58 3.52
C ASP A 62 20.68 -4.09 3.48
N THR A 63 21.66 -4.99 3.39
CA THR A 63 23.09 -4.62 3.46
C THR A 63 23.50 -3.63 2.38
N ASP A 64 22.95 -3.78 1.17
CA ASP A 64 23.34 -3.00 -0.02
C ASP A 64 22.25 -2.01 -0.47
N GLY A 65 21.26 -1.73 0.39
CA GLY A 65 20.21 -0.75 0.10
C GLY A 65 18.86 -1.13 0.70
N LEU A 66 17.81 -1.08 -0.12
CA LEU A 66 16.46 -1.47 0.29
C LEU A 66 15.97 -2.68 -0.51
N ARG A 67 15.35 -3.62 0.18
CA ARG A 67 14.58 -4.71 -0.44
C ARG A 67 13.10 -4.42 -0.29
N LEU A 68 12.36 -4.54 -1.40
CA LEU A 68 10.92 -4.36 -1.41
C LEU A 68 10.24 -5.68 -1.76
N GLU A 69 9.24 -6.07 -0.99
CA GLU A 69 8.41 -7.25 -1.23
C GLU A 69 7.00 -6.80 -1.57
N LEU A 70 6.60 -7.02 -2.82
CA LEU A 70 5.29 -6.63 -3.35
C LEU A 70 4.34 -7.83 -3.38
N VAL A 71 3.11 -7.59 -2.96
CA VAL A 71 1.95 -8.42 -3.30
C VAL A 71 0.89 -7.54 -3.94
N ALA A 72 0.53 -7.82 -5.19
CA ALA A 72 -0.46 -7.09 -5.98
C ALA A 72 -1.65 -7.98 -6.33
N ARG A 73 -2.89 -7.49 -6.17
CA ARG A 73 -4.12 -8.29 -6.32
C ARG A 73 -5.21 -7.60 -7.13
N GLY A 74 -6.03 -8.42 -7.78
CA GLY A 74 -7.18 -7.98 -8.58
C GLY A 74 -6.83 -7.24 -9.87
N PHE A 75 -5.60 -7.45 -10.37
CA PHE A 75 -5.19 -7.04 -11.71
C PHE A 75 -5.57 -8.13 -12.72
N ALA A 76 -5.76 -7.74 -13.98
CA ALA A 76 -5.79 -8.71 -15.07
C ALA A 76 -4.38 -9.27 -15.33
N ALA A 77 -4.30 -10.39 -16.03
CA ALA A 77 -3.02 -10.86 -16.56
C ALA A 77 -2.39 -9.79 -17.46
N GLY A 78 -1.07 -9.62 -17.36
CA GLY A 78 -0.35 -8.59 -18.10
C GLY A 78 0.95 -8.16 -17.44
N THR A 79 1.59 -7.16 -18.06
CA THR A 79 2.86 -6.59 -17.64
C THR A 79 2.67 -5.12 -17.31
N TYR A 80 3.12 -4.70 -16.13
CA TYR A 80 2.88 -3.38 -15.57
C TYR A 80 4.18 -2.74 -15.09
N GLY A 81 4.43 -1.50 -15.51
CA GLY A 81 5.50 -0.66 -14.99
C GLY A 81 5.29 -0.35 -13.52
N MET A 82 6.38 -0.30 -12.76
CA MET A 82 6.36 0.03 -11.34
C MET A 82 7.47 1.01 -11.05
N HIS A 83 7.20 1.99 -10.21
CA HIS A 83 8.20 2.97 -9.81
C HIS A 83 7.98 3.42 -8.36
N VAL A 84 9.08 3.80 -7.72
CA VAL A 84 9.00 4.70 -6.56
C VAL A 84 8.97 6.14 -7.07
N HIS A 85 8.00 6.90 -6.58
CA HIS A 85 7.82 8.32 -6.85
C HIS A 85 8.25 9.18 -5.67
N ALA A 86 8.70 10.40 -5.98
CA ALA A 86 9.44 11.28 -5.08
C ALA A 86 8.58 12.01 -4.02
N VAL A 87 7.26 11.87 -4.04
CA VAL A 87 6.37 12.54 -3.08
C VAL A 87 5.42 11.54 -2.45
N GLY A 88 5.31 11.58 -1.13
CA GLY A 88 4.41 10.75 -0.33
C GLY A 88 2.94 11.15 -0.40
N LYS A 89 2.39 11.30 -1.62
CA LYS A 89 0.98 11.67 -1.86
C LYS A 89 0.39 10.81 -2.98
N CYS A 90 -0.87 10.40 -2.81
CA CYS A 90 -1.58 9.51 -3.74
C CYS A 90 -3.01 10.01 -3.99
N ASP A 91 -3.17 11.21 -4.52
CA ASP A 91 -4.51 11.75 -4.79
C ASP A 91 -5.09 11.16 -6.08
N ALA A 92 -6.18 10.41 -5.92
CA ALA A 92 -6.96 9.85 -7.02
C ALA A 92 -7.64 10.96 -7.85
N PRO A 93 -7.99 10.69 -9.13
CA PRO A 93 -7.86 9.42 -9.82
C PRO A 93 -6.54 9.24 -10.59
N LYS A 94 -5.75 10.31 -10.76
CA LYS A 94 -4.56 10.29 -11.63
C LYS A 94 -3.24 10.06 -10.88
N TYR A 95 -3.23 10.21 -9.55
CA TYR A 95 -2.04 10.06 -8.71
C TYR A 95 -0.85 10.91 -9.14
N THR A 96 -1.10 12.05 -9.80
CA THR A 96 -0.05 12.98 -10.24
C THR A 96 0.65 13.65 -9.05
N THR A 97 -0.02 13.71 -7.89
CA THR A 97 0.56 14.29 -6.67
C THR A 97 1.70 13.47 -6.06
N ALA A 98 1.89 12.23 -6.49
CA ALA A 98 3.09 11.44 -6.17
C ALA A 98 4.38 12.05 -6.76
N GLY A 99 4.27 13.00 -7.70
CA GLY A 99 5.45 13.65 -8.30
C GLY A 99 6.16 12.78 -9.35
N PRO A 100 7.39 13.13 -9.76
CA PRO A 100 8.19 12.34 -10.70
C PRO A 100 8.70 11.04 -10.06
N HIS A 101 9.41 10.21 -10.82
CA HIS A 101 10.16 9.09 -10.25
C HIS A 101 11.18 9.62 -9.24
N TRP A 102 11.46 8.84 -8.20
CA TRP A 102 12.49 9.20 -7.23
C TRP A 102 13.87 9.13 -7.90
N ASN A 103 14.52 10.29 -8.03
CA ASN A 103 15.72 10.49 -8.84
C ASN A 103 16.73 11.43 -8.15
N PRO A 104 17.38 11.00 -7.06
CA PRO A 104 18.33 11.82 -6.30
C PRO A 104 19.61 12.15 -7.08
N THR A 105 19.91 11.40 -8.15
CA THR A 105 21.11 11.57 -8.97
C THR A 105 20.88 12.40 -10.24
N ASN A 106 19.63 12.83 -10.49
CA ASN A 106 19.26 13.67 -11.63
C ASN A 106 19.71 13.11 -13.00
N VAL A 107 19.48 11.81 -13.20
CA VAL A 107 19.73 11.08 -14.46
C VAL A 107 18.43 10.86 -15.24
N GLN A 108 18.48 10.30 -16.45
CA GLN A 108 17.27 9.97 -17.21
C GLN A 108 16.66 8.63 -16.77
N HIS A 109 15.43 8.36 -17.23
CA HIS A 109 14.75 7.09 -17.00
C HIS A 109 15.45 5.91 -17.69
N GLY A 110 15.41 4.76 -17.00
CA GLY A 110 15.48 3.46 -17.64
C GLY A 110 16.87 2.82 -17.66
N ARG A 111 16.95 1.54 -17.25
CA ARG A 111 18.20 0.76 -17.22
C ARG A 111 18.78 0.46 -18.60
N ASP A 112 17.95 0.52 -19.65
CA ASP A 112 18.35 0.30 -21.04
C ASP A 112 18.62 1.64 -21.76
N ASN A 113 18.57 2.76 -21.02
CA ASN A 113 19.03 4.08 -21.45
C ASN A 113 20.46 4.31 -20.93
N PRO A 114 21.45 4.60 -21.81
CA PRO A 114 22.82 4.89 -21.38
C PRO A 114 22.96 6.14 -20.50
N MET A 115 21.94 7.01 -20.47
CA MET A 115 21.88 8.20 -19.61
C MET A 115 21.12 7.95 -18.29
N GLY A 116 20.65 6.72 -18.05
CA GLY A 116 19.87 6.33 -16.88
C GLY A 116 20.63 5.49 -15.85
N ALA A 117 19.97 4.95 -14.82
CA ALA A 117 18.52 4.97 -14.54
C ALA A 117 18.17 5.74 -13.26
N HIS A 118 16.90 6.15 -13.11
CA HIS A 118 16.46 6.72 -11.83
C HIS A 118 16.60 5.68 -10.71
N HIS A 119 16.85 6.12 -9.48
CA HIS A 119 16.87 5.19 -8.34
C HIS A 119 15.52 4.54 -8.07
N GLY A 120 14.41 5.20 -8.42
CA GLY A 120 13.06 4.67 -8.28
C GLY A 120 12.62 3.72 -9.39
N ASP A 121 13.43 3.52 -10.44
CA ASP A 121 13.12 2.60 -11.54
C ASP A 121 13.32 1.15 -11.09
N MET A 122 12.44 0.25 -11.52
CA MET A 122 12.47 -1.17 -11.13
C MET A 122 11.90 -2.07 -12.24
N PRO A 123 12.14 -3.39 -12.20
CA PRO A 123 11.55 -4.31 -13.17
C PRO A 123 10.02 -4.25 -13.17
N ASN A 124 9.42 -4.47 -14.34
CA ASN A 124 7.99 -4.65 -14.53
C ASN A 124 7.44 -5.78 -13.64
N LEU A 125 6.20 -5.61 -13.19
CA LEU A 125 5.38 -6.66 -12.60
C LEU A 125 4.74 -7.47 -13.72
N VAL A 126 4.96 -8.79 -13.72
CA VAL A 126 4.27 -9.72 -14.60
C VAL A 126 3.24 -10.48 -13.79
N ILE A 127 2.01 -10.52 -14.28
CA ILE A 127 0.90 -11.27 -13.68
C ILE A 127 0.40 -12.26 -14.73
N GLU A 128 0.49 -13.54 -14.41
CA GLU A 128 -0.04 -14.61 -15.24
C GLU A 128 -1.56 -14.78 -15.02
N PRO A 129 -2.29 -15.40 -15.97
CA PRO A 129 -3.70 -15.71 -15.80
C PRO A 129 -3.99 -16.44 -14.48
N ASP A 130 -5.08 -16.04 -13.82
CA ASP A 130 -5.56 -16.61 -12.55
C ASP A 130 -4.56 -16.57 -11.37
N THR A 131 -3.55 -15.70 -11.45
CA THR A 131 -2.56 -15.47 -10.38
C THR A 131 -2.67 -14.08 -9.75
N ILE A 132 -2.01 -13.91 -8.61
CA ILE A 132 -1.73 -12.58 -8.04
C ILE A 132 -0.30 -12.18 -8.36
N GLY A 133 -0.06 -10.88 -8.49
CA GLY A 133 1.29 -10.36 -8.70
C GLY A 133 2.14 -10.46 -7.44
N ARG A 134 3.39 -10.90 -7.59
CA ARG A 134 4.40 -10.91 -6.54
C ARG A 134 5.74 -10.47 -7.13
N ALA A 135 6.48 -9.65 -6.42
CA ALA A 135 7.82 -9.26 -6.83
C ALA A 135 8.72 -9.01 -5.62
N THR A 136 9.97 -9.45 -5.72
CA THR A 136 11.07 -9.05 -4.82
C THR A 136 11.96 -8.09 -5.59
N LEU A 137 12.08 -6.87 -5.09
CA LEU A 137 12.72 -5.75 -5.77
C LEU A 137 13.86 -5.20 -4.91
N ARG A 138 14.83 -4.53 -5.53
CA ARG A 138 15.98 -3.93 -4.83
C ARG A 138 16.21 -2.50 -5.31
N LEU A 139 16.34 -1.58 -4.35
CA LEU A 139 16.86 -0.23 -4.59
C LEU A 139 18.30 -0.20 -4.04
N VAL A 140 19.25 -0.52 -4.90
CA VAL A 140 20.67 -0.64 -4.53
C VAL A 140 21.23 0.73 -4.15
N GLY A 141 22.11 0.78 -3.15
CA GLY A 141 22.74 2.00 -2.66
C GLY A 141 21.78 3.00 -2.01
N SER A 142 20.51 2.63 -1.84
CA SER A 142 19.45 3.52 -1.35
C SER A 142 19.24 3.34 0.15
N ARG A 143 18.98 4.45 0.85
CA ARG A 143 18.71 4.45 2.29
C ARG A 143 17.23 4.69 2.52
N LEU A 144 16.68 4.13 3.61
CA LEU A 144 15.28 4.37 3.97
C LEU A 144 15.09 5.78 4.55
N SER A 145 16.04 6.26 5.36
CA SER A 145 15.96 7.52 6.11
C SER A 145 17.34 8.21 6.18
N GLY A 146 17.35 9.53 6.41
CA GLY A 146 18.55 10.37 6.45
C GLY A 146 18.73 11.21 5.17
N ASP A 147 19.86 11.91 5.06
CA ASP A 147 20.13 12.80 3.92
C ASP A 147 20.17 12.01 2.60
N GLY A 148 19.38 12.46 1.61
CA GLY A 148 19.26 11.83 0.29
C GLY A 148 18.59 10.44 0.32
N ALA A 149 17.91 10.10 1.41
CA ALA A 149 17.21 8.83 1.55
C ALA A 149 15.81 8.86 0.91
N LEU A 150 15.20 7.68 0.80
CA LEU A 150 13.88 7.48 0.24
C LEU A 150 12.78 8.24 0.99
N LEU A 151 12.80 8.20 2.33
CA LEU A 151 11.83 8.91 3.18
C LEU A 151 12.47 10.20 3.71
N ASP A 152 12.60 11.18 2.82
CA ASP A 152 12.96 12.55 3.15
C ASP A 152 11.71 13.38 3.56
N ALA A 153 11.81 14.71 3.50
CA ALA A 153 10.72 15.61 3.89
C ALA A 153 9.49 15.53 2.95
N ASP A 154 9.67 15.17 1.68
CA ASP A 154 8.59 15.01 0.71
C ASP A 154 7.96 13.61 0.81
N GLY A 155 8.70 12.65 1.38
CA GLY A 155 8.31 11.25 1.51
C GLY A 155 8.39 10.52 0.17
N ALA A 156 7.71 9.38 0.06
CA ALA A 156 7.70 8.62 -1.19
C ALA A 156 6.39 7.85 -1.39
N ALA A 157 6.09 7.53 -2.64
CA ALA A 157 4.96 6.69 -3.00
C ALA A 157 5.38 5.56 -3.94
N PHE A 158 4.77 4.39 -3.80
CA PHE A 158 4.91 3.29 -4.75
C PHE A 158 3.76 3.35 -5.74
N VAL A 159 4.08 3.30 -7.04
CA VAL A 159 3.09 3.42 -8.11
C VAL A 159 3.21 2.25 -9.09
N ILE A 160 2.05 1.70 -9.47
CA ILE A 160 1.94 0.73 -10.58
C ILE A 160 1.21 1.42 -11.72
N HIS A 161 1.74 1.25 -12.93
CA HIS A 161 1.28 1.90 -14.16
C HIS A 161 0.42 0.98 -15.02
N ALA A 162 -0.32 1.56 -15.97
CA ALA A 162 -1.27 0.88 -16.84
C ALA A 162 -0.63 -0.04 -17.89
N LYS A 163 0.63 0.21 -18.27
CA LYS A 163 1.38 -0.52 -19.29
C LYS A 163 2.75 -0.92 -18.76
N ALA A 164 3.40 -1.83 -19.47
CA ALA A 164 4.80 -2.16 -19.25
C ALA A 164 5.70 -0.92 -19.44
N ASP A 165 6.73 -0.82 -18.61
CA ASP A 165 7.89 0.04 -18.81
C ASP A 165 8.77 -0.55 -19.93
N ASP A 166 9.17 0.27 -20.89
CA ASP A 166 10.11 -0.07 -21.97
C ASP A 166 11.59 0.01 -21.56
N TYR A 167 11.84 0.38 -20.31
CA TYR A 167 13.12 0.56 -19.62
C TYR A 167 14.08 1.56 -20.26
N LYS A 168 13.60 2.45 -21.13
CA LYS A 168 14.47 3.32 -21.92
C LYS A 168 13.97 4.74 -22.11
N THR A 169 12.68 4.91 -22.37
CA THR A 169 12.13 6.20 -22.79
C THR A 169 11.99 7.15 -21.59
N ASP A 170 12.63 8.30 -21.64
CA ASP A 170 12.41 9.35 -20.64
C ASP A 170 11.01 9.97 -20.77
N PRO A 171 10.30 10.31 -19.68
CA PRO A 171 10.73 10.25 -18.27
C PRO A 171 10.24 9.01 -17.50
N SER A 172 9.54 8.07 -18.14
CA SER A 172 8.85 7.00 -17.40
C SER A 172 8.60 5.71 -18.20
N GLY A 173 9.40 5.51 -19.24
CA GLY A 173 9.43 4.29 -20.04
C GLY A 173 8.14 3.97 -20.79
N ASN A 174 7.38 4.99 -21.19
CA ASN A 174 6.07 4.83 -21.83
C ASN A 174 5.05 3.99 -21.04
N SER A 175 5.23 3.87 -19.71
CA SER A 175 4.39 3.04 -18.83
C SER A 175 2.91 3.48 -18.76
N GLY A 176 2.58 4.68 -19.24
CA GLY A 176 1.23 5.21 -19.27
C GLY A 176 0.70 5.64 -17.89
N ASP A 177 -0.62 5.64 -17.74
CA ASP A 177 -1.32 6.17 -16.57
C ASP A 177 -0.91 5.47 -15.27
N ARG A 178 -0.92 6.22 -14.16
CA ARG A 178 -0.75 5.68 -12.80
C ARG A 178 -2.07 5.09 -12.35
N ILE A 179 -2.15 3.78 -12.19
CA ILE A 179 -3.42 3.09 -11.91
C ILE A 179 -3.57 2.67 -10.45
N VAL A 180 -2.45 2.53 -9.74
CA VAL A 180 -2.42 2.17 -8.32
C VAL A 180 -1.31 2.96 -7.64
N CYS A 181 -1.60 3.46 -6.44
CA CYS A 181 -0.65 4.24 -5.65
C CYS A 181 -0.75 3.85 -4.17
N GLY A 182 0.37 3.91 -3.46
CA GLY A 182 0.40 3.86 -2.00
C GLY A 182 1.54 4.69 -1.44
N VAL A 183 1.27 5.48 -0.40
CA VAL A 183 2.29 6.26 0.30
C VAL A 183 3.15 5.32 1.14
N ILE A 184 4.47 5.41 0.97
CA ILE A 184 5.44 4.64 1.75
C ILE A 184 5.59 5.34 3.09
N THR A 185 5.27 4.61 4.16
CA THR A 185 5.34 5.13 5.53
C THR A 185 6.27 4.25 6.36
N ALA A 186 7.19 4.89 7.09
CA ALA A 186 7.99 4.20 8.09
C ALA A 186 7.06 3.58 9.13
N ARG A 187 7.39 2.36 9.59
CA ARG A 187 6.71 1.84 10.78
C ARG A 187 7.20 2.61 11.99
N ALA A 188 6.25 3.00 12.85
CA ALA A 188 6.60 3.48 14.19
C ALA A 188 7.31 2.33 14.91
N GLY A 189 8.56 2.56 15.29
CA GLY A 189 9.34 1.65 16.13
C GLY A 189 8.86 1.65 17.57
#